data_AF-A0A4Q3S5Q5-F1
#
_entry.id   AF-A0A4Q3S5Q5-F1
#
_cell.length_a   1.000
_cell.length_b   1.000
_cell.length_c   1.000
_cell.angle_alpha   90.00
_cell.angle_beta   90.00
_cell.angle_gamma   90.00
#
_symmetry.space_group_name_H-M   'P 1'
#
loop_
_entity.id
_entity.type
_entity.pdbx_description
1 polymer ?
#
loop_
_entity_poly.entity_id
_entity_poly.type
_entity_poly.pdbx_seq_one_letter_code
_entity_poly.pdbx_strand_id
1 'polypeptide(L)'
;ADQYKTYIPAGDQIIDVIPQEFTVDNFQNIPNPIGYGGVKVGANFHIITGDKNAIRNINRAVEKSGLRTKDLVLQPLASSSAVMGQEDLEAGVAIVDIGGGTTDLAVFYEGILKHTVVIPFGGENITNDIKTGLGVLKTQAEQMKVQFGSALSNEAKANAVITIPGLRGMPPKEISVKTLANIIQARMSEIMDFVTFHLKQVGLDNKMLNGGIVLTGGGAQLKHLIQLTEYTTGLNARIGYPNEHLAPGHIEELAKPTYSTCIGLILKGYSDYEHNRKQFETRHVKVEVPEMLKKQEVVADLPLEIESEPERRSRKGLKDFWGKFKVTLIDLFKEEEDHTL
;
A
#
# COMPACT_ATOMS: atom_id res chain seq x y z
N ALA A 1 -20.42 14.10 -35.92
CA ALA A 1 -20.26 14.18 -34.46
C ALA A 1 -19.21 13.12 -34.11
N ASP A 2 -17.94 13.52 -34.17
CA ASP A 2 -16.79 12.61 -34.11
C ASP A 2 -16.45 12.21 -32.67
N GLN A 3 -17.47 12.08 -31.82
CA GLN A 3 -17.29 11.57 -30.47
C GLN A 3 -17.39 10.06 -30.55
N TYR A 4 -16.25 9.39 -30.42
CA TYR A 4 -16.25 7.95 -30.15
C TYR A 4 -16.98 7.76 -28.81
N LYS A 5 -18.22 7.24 -28.86
CA LYS A 5 -18.95 6.89 -27.65
C LYS A 5 -18.20 5.74 -26.99
N THR A 6 -17.38 6.06 -25.98
CA THR A 6 -16.82 5.03 -25.11
C THR A 6 -17.99 4.27 -24.50
N TYR A 7 -18.06 2.98 -24.78
CA TYR A 7 -19.07 2.11 -24.20
C TYR A 7 -18.80 1.99 -22.70
N ILE A 8 -19.79 2.39 -21.90
CA ILE A 8 -19.76 2.21 -20.45
C ILE A 8 -20.79 1.12 -20.14
N PRO A 9 -20.37 -0.01 -19.52
CA PRO A 9 -21.30 -1.05 -19.11
C PRO A 9 -22.46 -0.48 -18.28
N ALA A 10 -23.68 -1.00 -18.48
CA ALA A 10 -24.87 -0.47 -17.81
C ALA A 10 -24.77 -0.50 -16.27
N GLY A 11 -24.02 -1.46 -15.71
CA GLY A 11 -23.74 -1.60 -14.28
C GLY A 11 -22.76 -0.56 -13.72
N ASP A 12 -22.02 0.12 -14.58
CA ASP A 12 -20.96 1.02 -14.17
C ASP A 12 -21.39 2.48 -14.27
N GLN A 13 -20.72 3.33 -13.49
CA GLN A 13 -20.79 4.77 -13.62
C GLN A 13 -19.39 5.37 -13.68
N ILE A 14 -19.27 6.51 -14.35
CA ILE A 14 -18.03 7.29 -14.38
C ILE A 14 -17.77 7.82 -12.97
N ILE A 15 -16.55 7.60 -12.48
CA ILE A 15 -16.03 8.16 -11.24
C ILE A 15 -15.19 9.40 -11.56
N ASP A 16 -14.31 9.30 -12.57
CA ASP A 16 -13.39 10.37 -12.93
C ASP A 16 -13.04 10.32 -14.43
N VAL A 17 -12.62 11.46 -15.00
CA VAL A 17 -12.24 11.62 -16.40
C VAL A 17 -10.95 12.44 -16.46
N ILE A 18 -9.85 11.79 -16.82
CA ILE A 18 -8.52 12.39 -16.79
C ILE A 18 -8.06 12.68 -18.24
N PRO A 19 -7.84 13.95 -18.61
CA PRO A 19 -7.32 14.29 -19.94
C PRO A 19 -5.94 13.66 -20.17
N GLN A 20 -5.73 13.10 -21.36
CA GLN A 20 -4.46 12.50 -21.77
C GLN A 20 -3.73 13.39 -22.76
N GLU A 21 -4.43 13.82 -23.79
CA GLU A 21 -3.90 14.71 -24.82
C GLU A 21 -5.03 15.51 -25.45
N PHE A 22 -4.71 16.72 -25.88
CA PHE A 22 -5.58 17.52 -26.73
C PHE A 22 -4.96 17.67 -28.12
N THR A 23 -5.79 18.01 -29.10
CA THR A 23 -5.36 18.43 -30.43
C THR A 23 -6.19 19.64 -30.86
N VAL A 24 -5.56 20.63 -31.50
CA VAL A 24 -6.24 21.78 -32.10
C VAL A 24 -5.78 21.89 -33.55
N ASP A 25 -6.67 21.56 -34.50
CA ASP A 25 -6.36 21.44 -35.92
C ASP A 25 -5.09 20.61 -36.19
N ASN A 26 -3.98 21.26 -36.55
CA ASN A 26 -2.69 20.61 -36.85
C ASN A 26 -1.75 20.52 -35.62
N PHE A 27 -2.10 21.15 -34.51
CA PHE A 27 -1.34 21.07 -33.26
C PHE A 27 -1.73 19.80 -32.51
N GLN A 28 -0.79 18.87 -32.39
CA GLN A 28 -0.97 17.61 -31.66
C GLN A 28 -0.28 17.67 -30.30
N ASN A 29 -0.66 16.75 -29.40
CA ASN A 29 -0.03 16.55 -28.08
C ASN A 29 0.02 17.82 -27.23
N ILE A 30 -1.02 18.65 -27.30
CA ILE A 30 -1.11 19.87 -26.50
C ILE A 30 -1.63 19.52 -25.09
N PRO A 31 -0.92 19.89 -24.01
CA PRO A 31 -1.37 19.60 -22.63
C PRO A 31 -2.60 20.40 -22.21
N ASN A 32 -2.71 21.65 -22.69
CA ASN A 32 -3.82 22.54 -22.39
C ASN A 32 -4.25 23.29 -23.67
N PRO A 33 -5.49 23.10 -24.15
CA PRO A 33 -5.97 23.75 -25.38
C PRO A 33 -6.37 25.22 -25.16
N ILE A 34 -6.43 25.70 -23.91
CA ILE A 34 -6.84 27.09 -23.63
C ILE A 34 -5.82 28.05 -24.24
N GLY A 35 -6.32 28.98 -25.08
CA GLY A 35 -5.51 29.98 -25.77
C GLY A 35 -5.14 29.61 -27.21
N TYR A 36 -5.39 28.37 -27.65
CA TYR A 36 -5.21 27.98 -29.04
C TYR A 36 -6.39 28.43 -29.90
N GLY A 37 -6.12 29.07 -31.03
CA GLY A 37 -7.12 29.36 -32.06
C GLY A 37 -7.22 28.19 -33.02
N GLY A 38 -8.44 27.71 -33.29
CA GLY A 38 -8.66 26.63 -34.25
C GLY A 38 -10.13 26.32 -34.51
N VAL A 39 -10.38 25.44 -35.47
CA VAL A 39 -11.73 25.05 -35.90
C VAL A 39 -12.17 23.73 -35.27
N LYS A 40 -11.24 22.77 -35.10
CA LYS A 40 -11.50 21.46 -34.51
C LYS A 40 -10.61 21.22 -33.30
N VAL A 41 -11.25 20.84 -32.19
CA VAL A 41 -10.57 20.35 -30.97
C VAL A 41 -10.82 18.85 -30.85
N GLY A 42 -9.74 18.08 -30.73
CA GLY A 42 -9.77 16.68 -30.32
C GLY A 42 -9.25 16.54 -28.90
N ALA A 43 -9.69 15.50 -28.20
CA ALA A 43 -9.18 15.16 -26.89
C ALA A 43 -9.31 13.67 -26.63
N ASN A 44 -8.28 13.09 -26.02
CA ASN A 44 -8.31 11.73 -25.50
C ASN A 44 -8.34 11.77 -23.97
N PHE A 45 -9.13 10.88 -23.38
CA PHE A 45 -9.37 10.84 -21.95
C PHE A 45 -9.20 9.42 -21.42
N HIS A 46 -8.61 9.32 -20.23
CA HIS A 46 -8.65 8.11 -19.41
C HIS A 46 -9.90 8.17 -18.54
N ILE A 47 -10.87 7.30 -18.83
CA ILE A 47 -12.17 7.27 -18.16
C ILE A 47 -12.12 6.21 -17.07
N ILE A 48 -12.29 6.63 -15.83
CA ILE A 48 -12.37 5.74 -14.66
C ILE A 48 -13.83 5.47 -14.37
N THR A 49 -14.19 4.20 -14.31
CA THR A 49 -15.56 3.76 -13.99
C THR A 49 -15.55 2.81 -12.81
N GLY A 50 -16.70 2.65 -12.16
CA GLY A 50 -16.87 1.62 -11.14
C GLY A 50 -18.32 1.15 -11.01
N ASP A 51 -18.48 -0.03 -10.42
CA ASP A 51 -19.77 -0.67 -10.22
C ASP A 51 -20.70 0.20 -9.36
N LYS A 52 -21.89 0.48 -9.88
CA LYS A 52 -22.90 1.31 -9.21
C LYS A 52 -23.32 0.76 -7.85
N ASN A 53 -23.36 -0.57 -7.68
CA ASN A 53 -23.78 -1.17 -6.41
C ASN A 53 -22.69 -1.04 -5.34
N ALA A 54 -21.42 -1.25 -5.70
CA ALA A 54 -20.28 -1.03 -4.84
C ALA A 54 -20.23 0.42 -4.35
N ILE A 55 -20.37 1.38 -5.27
CA ILE A 55 -20.39 2.80 -4.93
C ILE A 55 -21.57 3.15 -4.03
N ARG A 56 -22.78 2.65 -4.34
CA ARG A 56 -23.95 2.84 -3.47
C ARG A 56 -23.74 2.27 -2.07
N ASN A 57 -23.08 1.12 -1.96
CA ASN A 57 -22.79 0.50 -0.67
C ASN A 57 -21.79 1.33 0.16
N ILE A 58 -20.75 1.89 -0.47
CA ILE A 58 -19.79 2.79 0.17
C ILE A 58 -20.50 4.04 0.68
N ASN A 59 -21.29 4.71 -0.17
CA ASN A 59 -22.03 5.92 0.22
C ASN A 59 -23.00 5.64 1.38
N ARG A 60 -23.72 4.52 1.33
CA ARG A 60 -24.63 4.12 2.41
C ARG A 60 -23.88 3.85 3.73
N ALA A 61 -22.65 3.32 3.67
CA ALA A 61 -21.84 3.12 4.88
C ALA A 61 -21.43 4.47 5.50
N VAL A 62 -21.04 5.45 4.67
CA VAL A 62 -20.73 6.81 5.10
C VAL A 62 -21.97 7.49 5.70
N GLU A 63 -23.11 7.44 5.01
CA GLU A 63 -24.39 8.01 5.49
C GLU A 63 -24.83 7.43 6.83
N LYS A 64 -24.67 6.12 7.03
CA LYS A 64 -24.97 5.45 8.31
C LYS A 64 -24.10 5.91 9.47
N SER A 65 -22.95 6.52 9.21
CA SER A 65 -22.12 7.15 10.24
C SER A 65 -22.48 8.61 10.52
N GLY A 66 -23.55 9.13 9.89
CA GLY A 66 -23.99 10.52 10.04
C GLY A 66 -23.20 11.52 9.18
N LEU A 67 -22.38 11.02 8.25
CA LEU A 67 -21.58 11.81 7.32
C LEU A 67 -22.24 11.86 5.94
N ARG A 68 -21.80 12.79 5.10
CA ARG A 68 -22.20 12.87 3.69
C ARG A 68 -20.98 12.72 2.81
N THR A 69 -21.03 11.80 1.84
CA THR A 69 -19.97 11.69 0.84
C THR A 69 -19.98 12.92 -0.06
N LYS A 70 -18.87 13.66 -0.10
CA LYS A 70 -18.73 14.81 -1.00
C LYS A 70 -18.20 14.40 -2.38
N ASP A 71 -17.31 13.41 -2.41
CA ASP A 71 -16.70 12.92 -3.63
C ASP A 71 -16.17 11.50 -3.46
N LEU A 72 -15.89 10.82 -4.57
CA LEU A 72 -15.24 9.52 -4.63
C LEU A 72 -13.93 9.67 -5.40
N VAL A 73 -12.83 9.24 -4.78
CA VAL A 73 -11.49 9.34 -5.36
C VAL A 73 -10.96 7.93 -5.59
N LEU A 74 -10.34 7.72 -6.76
CA LEU A 74 -9.64 6.48 -7.06
C LEU A 74 -8.47 6.29 -6.08
N GLN A 75 -8.43 5.16 -5.37
CA GLN A 75 -7.48 4.90 -4.28
C GLN A 75 -6.01 5.22 -4.64
N PRO A 76 -5.42 4.72 -5.74
CA PRO A 76 -4.03 5.04 -6.07
C PRO A 76 -3.76 6.53 -6.30
N LEU A 77 -4.76 7.33 -6.72
CA LEU A 77 -4.61 8.79 -6.82
C LEU A 77 -4.63 9.49 -5.46
N ALA A 78 -5.42 8.96 -4.53
CA ALA A 78 -5.39 9.42 -3.16
C ALA A 78 -4.03 9.07 -2.53
N SER A 79 -3.64 7.80 -2.57
CA SER A 79 -2.37 7.32 -2.03
C SER A 79 -1.17 8.07 -2.62
N SER A 80 -1.13 8.31 -3.94
CA SER A 80 -0.05 9.08 -4.58
C SER A 80 0.08 10.50 -4.04
N SER A 81 -1.05 11.16 -3.78
CA SER A 81 -1.06 12.53 -3.24
C SER A 81 -0.43 12.65 -1.84
N ALA A 82 -0.24 11.53 -1.13
CA ALA A 82 0.36 11.52 0.20
C ALA A 82 1.83 11.10 0.22
N VAL A 83 2.32 10.40 -0.82
CA VAL A 83 3.62 9.71 -0.77
C VAL A 83 4.55 10.04 -1.95
N MET A 84 4.07 10.89 -2.87
CA MET A 84 4.80 11.31 -4.06
C MET A 84 4.87 12.84 -4.17
N GLY A 85 6.01 13.32 -4.65
CA GLY A 85 6.24 14.72 -5.01
C GLY A 85 6.01 15.00 -6.50
N GLN A 86 6.22 16.26 -6.89
CA GLN A 86 6.10 16.68 -8.28
C GLN A 86 7.24 16.11 -9.15
N GLU A 87 8.42 15.97 -8.56
CA GLU A 87 9.60 15.35 -9.14
C GLU A 87 9.38 13.88 -9.52
N ASP A 88 8.59 13.11 -8.75
CA ASP A 88 8.25 11.73 -9.09
C ASP A 88 7.39 11.69 -10.37
N LEU A 89 6.40 12.59 -10.47
CA LEU A 89 5.52 12.70 -11.63
C LEU A 89 6.27 13.12 -12.91
N GLU A 90 7.24 14.01 -12.78
CA GLU A 90 8.11 14.45 -13.88
C GLU A 90 9.07 13.34 -14.31
N ALA A 91 9.64 12.61 -13.36
CA ALA A 91 10.58 11.52 -13.63
C ALA A 91 9.91 10.27 -14.23
N GLY A 92 8.59 10.17 -14.13
CA GLY A 92 7.83 8.96 -14.48
C GLY A 92 7.96 7.91 -13.38
N VAL A 93 6.82 7.49 -12.84
CA VAL A 93 6.75 6.69 -11.61
C VAL A 93 5.53 5.79 -11.61
N ALA A 94 5.68 4.58 -11.06
CA ALA A 94 4.57 3.71 -10.76
C ALA A 94 4.33 3.66 -9.25
N ILE A 95 3.07 3.83 -8.82
CA ILE A 95 2.67 3.58 -7.44
C ILE A 95 1.98 2.22 -7.34
N VAL A 96 2.41 1.42 -6.37
CA VAL A 96 1.86 0.10 -6.07
C VAL A 96 1.38 0.11 -4.61
N ASP A 97 0.08 0.19 -4.43
CA ASP A 97 -0.58 0.19 -3.12
C ASP A 97 -1.04 -1.23 -2.77
N ILE A 98 -0.32 -1.89 -1.86
CA ILE A 98 -0.58 -3.27 -1.46
C ILE A 98 -1.50 -3.26 -0.23
N GLY A 99 -2.79 -3.39 -0.48
CA GLY A 99 -3.83 -3.44 0.54
C GLY A 99 -4.04 -4.83 1.14
N GLY A 100 -5.15 -4.98 1.86
CA GLY A 100 -5.57 -6.27 2.43
C GLY A 100 -6.08 -7.24 1.36
N GLY A 101 -7.05 -6.82 0.55
CA GLY A 101 -7.67 -7.68 -0.46
C GLY A 101 -7.13 -7.49 -1.89
N THR A 102 -6.54 -6.34 -2.18
CA THR A 102 -6.12 -5.95 -3.53
C THR A 102 -4.76 -5.27 -3.50
N THR A 103 -4.14 -5.23 -4.67
CA THR A 103 -3.00 -4.38 -4.96
C THR A 103 -3.38 -3.46 -6.09
N ASP A 104 -3.30 -2.16 -5.87
CA ASP A 104 -3.67 -1.14 -6.84
C ASP A 104 -2.41 -0.55 -7.48
N LEU A 105 -2.35 -0.56 -8.82
CA LEU A 105 -1.24 0.00 -9.59
C LEU A 105 -1.74 1.23 -10.35
N ALA A 106 -1.00 2.32 -10.25
CA ALA A 106 -1.12 3.47 -11.15
C ALA A 106 0.24 3.87 -11.70
N VAL A 107 0.29 4.19 -12.99
CA VAL A 107 1.52 4.58 -13.67
C VAL A 107 1.37 6.01 -14.18
N PHE A 108 2.30 6.86 -13.77
CA PHE A 108 2.40 8.25 -14.19
C PHE A 108 3.61 8.42 -15.10
N TYR A 109 3.44 9.10 -16.22
CA TYR A 109 4.51 9.41 -17.15
C TYR A 109 4.22 10.73 -17.84
N GLU A 110 5.23 11.60 -17.95
CA GLU A 110 5.09 12.99 -18.43
C GLU A 110 4.03 13.79 -17.64
N GLY A 111 3.99 13.59 -16.32
CA GLY A 111 3.07 14.31 -15.43
C GLY A 111 1.59 13.90 -15.52
N ILE A 112 1.25 12.87 -16.30
CA ILE A 112 -0.14 12.40 -16.44
C ILE A 112 -0.29 10.93 -16.08
N LEU A 113 -1.47 10.56 -15.58
CA LEU A 113 -1.83 9.18 -15.29
C LEU A 113 -2.06 8.42 -16.59
N LYS A 114 -1.16 7.49 -16.93
CA LYS A 114 -1.23 6.69 -18.17
C LYS A 114 -1.97 5.37 -18.01
N HIS A 115 -1.90 4.77 -16.81
CA HIS A 115 -2.44 3.44 -16.59
C HIS A 115 -2.92 3.25 -15.15
N THR A 116 -4.00 2.50 -14.98
CA THR A 116 -4.55 2.13 -13.68
C THR A 116 -5.07 0.71 -13.73
N VAL A 117 -4.76 -0.11 -12.73
CA VAL A 117 -5.31 -1.47 -12.62
C VAL A 117 -5.41 -1.92 -11.17
N VAL A 118 -6.39 -2.78 -10.91
CA VAL A 118 -6.58 -3.47 -9.63
C VAL A 118 -6.20 -4.94 -9.81
N ILE A 119 -5.21 -5.38 -9.07
CA ILE A 119 -4.80 -6.79 -8.99
C ILE A 119 -5.55 -7.42 -7.80
N PRO A 120 -6.31 -8.52 -7.99
CA PRO A 120 -7.18 -9.10 -6.97
C PRO A 120 -6.41 -9.96 -5.93
N PHE A 121 -5.23 -9.48 -5.53
CA PHE A 121 -4.35 -10.10 -4.55
C PHE A 121 -3.76 -9.03 -3.62
N GLY A 122 -3.81 -9.28 -2.32
CA GLY A 122 -3.22 -8.41 -1.30
C GLY A 122 -2.71 -9.21 -0.09
N GLY A 123 -2.55 -8.52 1.03
CA GLY A 123 -1.99 -9.10 2.26
C GLY A 123 -2.82 -10.24 2.87
N GLU A 124 -4.14 -10.30 2.62
CA GLU A 124 -5.01 -11.37 3.09
C GLU A 124 -4.77 -12.69 2.35
N ASN A 125 -4.39 -12.64 1.07
CA ASN A 125 -4.01 -13.82 0.30
C ASN A 125 -2.77 -14.47 0.92
N ILE A 126 -1.76 -13.65 1.24
CA ILE A 126 -0.54 -14.10 1.94
C ILE A 126 -0.90 -14.80 3.27
N THR A 127 -1.77 -14.18 4.06
CA THR A 127 -2.24 -14.75 5.33
C THR A 127 -2.96 -16.08 5.15
N ASN A 128 -3.77 -16.21 4.10
CA ASN A 128 -4.45 -17.46 3.78
C ASN A 128 -3.51 -18.55 3.27
N ASP A 129 -2.45 -18.19 2.53
CA ASP A 129 -1.42 -19.12 2.10
C ASP A 129 -0.61 -19.64 3.30
N ILE A 130 -0.24 -18.77 4.24
CA ILE A 130 0.44 -19.15 5.49
C ILE A 130 -0.47 -20.09 6.30
N LYS A 131 -1.75 -19.72 6.48
CA LYS A 131 -2.74 -20.53 7.19
C LYS A 131 -2.83 -21.94 6.63
N THR A 132 -2.92 -22.06 5.31
CA THR A 132 -3.11 -23.34 4.61
C THR A 132 -1.82 -24.14 4.55
N GLY A 133 -0.71 -23.49 4.18
CA GLY A 133 0.60 -24.12 4.02
C GLY A 133 1.22 -24.59 5.34
N LEU A 134 0.94 -23.87 6.44
CA LEU A 134 1.46 -24.22 7.77
C LEU A 134 0.42 -24.89 8.66
N GLY A 135 -0.84 -25.00 8.25
CA GLY A 135 -1.91 -25.62 9.05
C GLY A 135 -2.10 -24.94 10.40
N VAL A 136 -2.25 -23.62 10.40
CA VAL A 136 -2.41 -22.77 11.59
C VAL A 136 -3.71 -21.97 11.54
N LEU A 137 -4.09 -21.30 12.62
CA LEU A 137 -5.24 -20.40 12.60
C LEU A 137 -4.94 -19.12 11.79
N LYS A 138 -5.98 -18.51 11.20
CA LYS A 138 -5.84 -17.26 10.43
C LYS A 138 -5.21 -16.14 11.26
N THR A 139 -5.59 -16.05 12.55
CA THR A 139 -5.04 -15.07 13.49
C THR A 139 -3.55 -15.30 13.74
N GLN A 140 -3.14 -16.55 13.93
CA GLN A 140 -1.72 -16.92 14.08
C GLN A 140 -0.93 -16.64 12.79
N ALA A 141 -1.51 -16.95 11.62
CA ALA A 141 -0.90 -16.65 10.34
C ALA A 141 -0.65 -15.15 10.14
N GLU A 142 -1.62 -14.30 10.48
CA GLU A 142 -1.47 -12.85 10.40
C GLU A 142 -0.37 -12.35 11.35
N GLN A 143 -0.37 -12.83 12.60
CA GLN A 143 0.65 -12.46 13.58
C GLN A 143 2.05 -12.86 13.12
N MET A 144 2.22 -14.08 12.60
CA MET A 144 3.49 -14.53 12.05
C MET A 144 3.94 -13.69 10.85
N LYS A 145 3.00 -13.36 9.94
CA LYS A 145 3.28 -12.49 8.78
C LYS A 145 3.76 -11.10 9.24
N VAL A 146 3.08 -10.48 10.19
CA VAL A 146 3.40 -9.12 10.65
C VAL A 146 4.71 -9.09 11.44
N GLN A 147 4.97 -10.07 12.30
CA GLN A 147 6.14 -10.06 13.17
C GLN A 147 7.42 -10.60 12.49
N PHE A 148 7.27 -11.66 11.68
CA PHE A 148 8.40 -12.42 11.14
C PHE A 148 8.41 -12.51 9.61
N GLY A 149 7.44 -11.89 8.93
CA GLY A 149 7.33 -11.97 7.48
C GLY A 149 8.51 -11.33 6.75
N SER A 150 8.91 -11.97 5.66
CA SER A 150 9.93 -11.51 4.73
C SER A 150 9.49 -11.83 3.30
N ALA A 151 9.65 -10.88 2.39
CA ALA A 151 9.42 -11.06 0.96
C ALA A 151 10.56 -11.82 0.26
N LEU A 152 11.74 -11.91 0.91
CA LEU A 152 12.88 -12.68 0.43
C LEU A 152 13.20 -13.81 1.40
N SER A 153 13.08 -15.04 0.92
CA SER A 153 13.37 -16.22 1.72
C SER A 153 14.85 -16.41 1.96
N ASN A 154 15.74 -16.06 1.02
CA ASN A 154 17.20 -16.15 1.16
C ASN A 154 17.73 -15.30 2.33
N GLU A 155 17.10 -14.17 2.63
CA GLU A 155 17.45 -13.31 3.77
C GLU A 155 16.92 -13.84 5.12
N ALA A 156 16.07 -14.87 5.11
CA ALA A 156 15.56 -15.46 6.35
C ALA A 156 16.61 -16.37 6.99
N LYS A 157 16.87 -16.15 8.30
CA LYS A 157 17.77 -16.99 9.11
C LYS A 157 17.32 -18.45 9.06
N ALA A 158 18.13 -19.33 8.48
CA ALA A 158 17.77 -20.72 8.21
C ALA A 158 17.43 -21.52 9.48
N ASN A 159 18.10 -21.21 10.60
CA ASN A 159 17.94 -21.92 11.87
C ASN A 159 16.94 -21.25 12.83
N ALA A 160 16.28 -20.16 12.41
CA ALA A 160 15.28 -19.50 13.26
C ALA A 160 13.93 -20.22 13.17
N VAL A 161 13.32 -20.44 14.34
CA VAL A 161 12.04 -21.13 14.51
C VAL A 161 11.09 -20.24 15.30
N ILE A 162 9.81 -20.27 14.91
CA ILE A 162 8.70 -19.62 15.59
C ILE A 162 7.89 -20.72 16.26
N THR A 163 7.74 -20.64 17.58
CA THR A 163 6.91 -21.57 18.35
C THR A 163 5.52 -20.98 18.52
N ILE A 164 4.50 -21.62 17.98
CA ILE A 164 3.11 -21.20 18.13
C ILE A 164 2.34 -22.14 19.07
N PRO A 165 1.36 -21.62 19.83
CA PRO A 165 0.49 -22.46 20.65
C PRO A 165 -0.26 -23.49 19.80
N GLY A 166 -0.26 -24.74 20.27
CA GLY A 166 -1.07 -25.81 19.70
C GLY A 166 -2.57 -25.56 19.91
N LEU A 167 -3.40 -26.19 19.08
CA LEU A 167 -4.86 -26.16 19.26
C LEU A 167 -5.25 -27.01 20.47
N ARG A 168 -6.09 -26.49 21.37
CA ARG A 168 -6.75 -27.19 22.50
C ARG A 168 -6.18 -28.58 22.85
N GLY A 169 -5.15 -28.61 23.69
CA GLY A 169 -4.54 -29.85 24.19
C GLY A 169 -3.51 -30.50 23.26
N MET A 170 -3.30 -29.95 22.06
CA MET A 170 -2.17 -30.31 21.19
C MET A 170 -0.89 -29.61 21.65
N PRO A 171 0.28 -30.25 21.44
CA PRO A 171 1.56 -29.60 21.72
C PRO A 171 1.75 -28.34 20.86
N PRO A 172 2.60 -27.40 21.31
CA PRO A 172 3.05 -26.29 20.48
C PRO A 172 3.61 -26.78 19.15
N LYS A 173 3.48 -25.94 18.12
CA LYS A 173 4.00 -26.22 16.79
C LYS A 173 5.17 -25.31 16.51
N GLU A 174 6.26 -25.89 16.04
CA GLU A 174 7.45 -25.17 15.61
C GLU A 174 7.42 -24.96 14.10
N ILE A 175 7.67 -23.72 13.68
CA ILE A 175 7.63 -23.29 12.29
C ILE A 175 8.95 -22.62 11.95
N SER A 176 9.66 -23.13 10.94
CA SER A 176 10.86 -22.45 10.44
C SER A 176 10.49 -21.09 9.82
N VAL A 177 11.24 -20.05 10.19
CA VAL A 177 11.13 -18.71 9.59
C VAL A 177 11.39 -18.78 8.08
N LYS A 178 12.29 -19.67 7.64
CA LYS A 178 12.57 -19.90 6.21
C LYS A 178 11.34 -20.43 5.47
N THR A 179 10.61 -21.38 6.06
CA THR A 179 9.38 -21.91 5.46
C THR A 179 8.30 -20.84 5.37
N LEU A 180 8.14 -20.03 6.43
CA LEU A 180 7.24 -18.88 6.41
C LEU A 180 7.60 -17.91 5.26
N ALA A 181 8.88 -17.54 5.15
CA ALA A 181 9.35 -16.62 4.12
C ALA A 181 9.19 -17.20 2.70
N ASN A 182 9.35 -18.51 2.49
CA ASN A 182 9.08 -19.14 1.19
C ASN A 182 7.62 -18.97 0.76
N ILE A 183 6.67 -19.15 1.68
CA ILE A 183 5.24 -18.99 1.39
C ILE A 183 4.93 -17.53 1.04
N ILE A 184 5.46 -16.60 1.83
CA ILE A 184 5.27 -15.16 1.63
C ILE A 184 5.87 -14.71 0.30
N GLN A 185 7.12 -15.09 0.03
CA GLN A 185 7.82 -14.76 -1.21
C GLN A 185 7.03 -15.27 -2.42
N ALA A 186 6.53 -16.51 -2.40
CA ALA A 186 5.78 -17.06 -3.52
C ALA A 186 4.56 -16.19 -3.91
N ARG A 187 3.75 -15.76 -2.92
CA ARG A 187 2.61 -14.89 -3.19
C ARG A 187 3.04 -13.48 -3.60
N MET A 188 4.06 -12.93 -2.95
CA MET A 188 4.50 -11.57 -3.27
C MET A 188 5.15 -11.49 -4.66
N SER A 189 5.91 -12.51 -5.05
CA SER A 189 6.45 -12.65 -6.41
C SER A 189 5.33 -12.66 -7.44
N GLU A 190 4.25 -13.41 -7.21
CA GLU A 190 3.10 -13.41 -8.12
C GLU A 190 2.44 -12.03 -8.25
N ILE A 191 2.29 -11.29 -7.13
CA ILE A 191 1.78 -9.91 -7.17
C ILE A 191 2.72 -9.02 -8.00
N MET A 192 4.03 -9.12 -7.78
CA MET A 192 5.03 -8.35 -8.54
C MET A 192 5.08 -8.76 -10.03
N ASP A 193 4.83 -10.02 -10.36
CA ASP A 193 4.72 -10.49 -11.75
C ASP A 193 3.53 -9.84 -12.47
N PHE A 194 2.38 -9.69 -11.78
CA PHE A 194 1.25 -8.92 -12.31
C PHE A 194 1.58 -7.44 -12.51
N VAL A 195 2.31 -6.83 -11.57
CA VAL A 195 2.80 -5.45 -11.72
C VAL A 195 3.67 -5.34 -12.97
N THR A 196 4.69 -6.21 -13.10
CA THR A 196 5.57 -6.26 -14.28
C THR A 196 4.80 -6.49 -15.58
N PHE A 197 3.80 -7.37 -15.57
CA PHE A 197 2.95 -7.62 -16.73
C PHE A 197 2.24 -6.32 -17.17
N HIS A 198 1.67 -5.56 -16.24
CA HIS A 198 0.98 -4.33 -16.57
C HIS A 198 1.91 -3.19 -17.00
N LEU A 199 3.11 -3.10 -16.41
CA LEU A 199 4.15 -2.17 -16.89
C LEU A 199 4.53 -2.47 -18.35
N LYS A 200 4.68 -3.75 -18.70
CA LYS A 200 4.95 -4.21 -20.07
C LYS A 200 3.83 -3.87 -21.05
N GLN A 201 2.58 -4.05 -20.63
CA GLN A 201 1.41 -3.75 -21.48
C GLN A 201 1.37 -2.29 -21.93
N VAL A 202 1.87 -1.37 -21.11
CA VAL A 202 1.92 0.06 -21.44
C VAL A 202 3.28 0.53 -21.93
N GLY A 203 4.23 -0.39 -22.14
CA GLY A 203 5.57 -0.11 -22.67
C GLY A 203 6.48 0.68 -21.72
N LEU A 204 6.21 0.63 -20.42
CA LEU A 204 6.93 1.36 -19.36
C LEU A 204 7.68 0.40 -18.41
N ASP A 205 8.07 -0.78 -18.90
CA ASP A 205 8.85 -1.79 -18.17
C ASP A 205 10.38 -1.59 -18.28
N ASN A 206 10.80 -0.48 -18.88
CA ASN A 206 12.20 -0.12 -19.09
C ASN A 206 12.58 1.11 -18.26
N LYS A 207 13.82 1.59 -18.41
CA LYS A 207 14.36 2.77 -17.70
C LYS A 207 13.68 4.11 -18.03
N MET A 208 12.47 4.12 -18.61
CA MET A 208 11.68 5.33 -18.82
C MET A 208 10.99 5.81 -17.53
N LEU A 209 10.77 4.92 -16.56
CA LEU A 209 10.31 5.29 -15.22
C LEU A 209 11.51 5.64 -14.33
N ASN A 210 12.07 6.84 -14.49
CA ASN A 210 13.24 7.26 -13.71
C ASN A 210 12.91 7.43 -12.22
N GLY A 211 11.65 7.71 -11.88
CA GLY A 211 11.15 7.73 -10.50
C GLY A 211 10.93 6.33 -9.91
N GLY A 212 11.03 5.28 -10.72
CA GLY A 212 10.92 3.89 -10.28
C GLY A 212 9.53 3.50 -9.78
N ILE A 213 9.49 2.64 -8.76
CA ILE A 213 8.27 2.13 -8.13
C ILE A 213 8.17 2.62 -6.68
N VAL A 214 7.04 3.27 -6.36
CA VAL A 214 6.70 3.66 -4.99
C VAL A 214 5.72 2.65 -4.41
N LEU A 215 6.18 1.90 -3.41
CA LEU A 215 5.40 0.89 -2.70
C LEU A 215 4.68 1.53 -1.50
N THR A 216 3.37 1.31 -1.35
CA THR A 216 2.61 1.82 -0.21
C THR A 216 1.52 0.84 0.25
N GLY A 217 0.73 1.24 1.23
CA GLY A 217 -0.31 0.38 1.81
C GLY A 217 0.22 -0.53 2.93
N GLY A 218 -0.68 -1.32 3.51
CA GLY A 218 -0.35 -2.19 4.64
C GLY A 218 0.71 -3.25 4.30
N GLY A 219 0.63 -3.83 3.10
CA GLY A 219 1.54 -4.86 2.61
C GLY A 219 2.95 -4.35 2.30
N ALA A 220 3.12 -3.05 2.07
CA ALA A 220 4.44 -2.44 1.82
C ALA A 220 5.39 -2.48 3.03
N GLN A 221 4.88 -2.80 4.22
CA GLN A 221 5.69 -2.94 5.44
C GLN A 221 6.40 -4.29 5.56
N LEU A 222 6.21 -5.19 4.59
CA LEU A 222 6.86 -6.48 4.59
C LEU A 222 8.38 -6.31 4.38
N LYS A 223 9.19 -6.99 5.21
CA LYS A 223 10.65 -6.93 5.10
C LYS A 223 11.11 -7.42 3.74
N HIS A 224 12.16 -6.81 3.21
CA HIS A 224 12.79 -7.15 1.94
C HIS A 224 11.91 -6.99 0.69
N LEU A 225 10.76 -6.29 0.80
CA LEU A 225 9.87 -6.10 -0.34
C LEU A 225 10.52 -5.26 -1.44
N ILE A 226 11.26 -4.21 -1.08
CA ILE A 226 11.99 -3.36 -2.04
C ILE A 226 12.86 -4.23 -2.95
N GLN A 227 13.71 -5.06 -2.36
CA GLN A 227 14.64 -5.93 -3.07
C GLN A 227 13.92 -6.93 -3.98
N LEU A 228 12.79 -7.50 -3.53
CA LEU A 228 11.97 -8.36 -4.37
C LEU A 228 11.39 -7.59 -5.56
N THR A 229 10.86 -6.39 -5.34
CA THR A 229 10.31 -5.53 -6.39
C THR A 229 11.39 -5.17 -7.40
N GLU A 230 12.57 -4.75 -6.96
CA GLU A 230 13.70 -4.42 -7.85
C GLU A 230 14.17 -5.63 -8.64
N TYR A 231 14.26 -6.79 -8.01
CA TYR A 231 14.64 -8.05 -8.68
C TYR A 231 13.62 -8.47 -9.75
N THR A 232 12.32 -8.40 -9.44
CA THR A 232 11.26 -8.85 -10.35
C THR A 232 10.98 -7.85 -11.48
N THR A 233 11.06 -6.55 -11.20
CA THR A 233 10.70 -5.50 -12.18
C THR A 233 11.89 -4.94 -12.93
N GLY A 234 13.10 -5.01 -12.37
CA GLY A 234 14.29 -4.34 -12.90
C GLY A 234 14.31 -2.82 -12.71
N LEU A 235 13.33 -2.26 -11.97
CA LEU A 235 13.22 -0.84 -11.67
C LEU A 235 13.56 -0.58 -10.20
N ASN A 236 14.18 0.57 -9.91
CA ASN A 236 14.41 1.01 -8.54
C ASN A 236 13.09 1.10 -7.77
N ALA A 237 13.10 0.78 -6.48
CA ALA A 237 11.90 0.87 -5.66
C ALA A 237 12.16 1.57 -4.33
N ARG A 238 11.12 2.20 -3.78
CA ARG A 238 11.15 2.78 -2.43
C ARG A 238 9.80 2.61 -1.74
N ILE A 239 9.80 2.66 -0.41
CA ILE A 239 8.55 2.76 0.35
C ILE A 239 8.09 4.22 0.36
N GLY A 240 6.84 4.45 -0.01
CA GLY A 240 6.14 5.72 0.12
C GLY A 240 5.55 5.88 1.52
N TYR A 241 6.14 6.77 2.31
CA TYR A 241 5.67 7.13 3.64
C TYR A 241 4.86 8.44 3.60
N PRO A 242 3.67 8.49 4.20
CA PRO A 242 2.83 9.70 4.18
C PRO A 242 3.19 10.68 5.31
N ASN A 243 4.48 10.93 5.54
CA ASN A 243 4.98 11.69 6.69
C ASN A 243 5.25 13.18 6.38
N GLU A 244 5.54 13.54 5.13
CA GLU A 244 5.88 14.91 4.74
C GLU A 244 4.77 15.93 5.00
N HIS A 245 3.51 15.48 4.99
CA HIS A 245 2.34 16.32 5.19
C HIS A 245 1.82 16.34 6.64
N LEU A 246 2.51 15.65 7.56
CA LEU A 246 2.10 15.56 8.96
C LEU A 246 2.72 16.69 9.78
N ALA A 247 1.92 17.32 10.64
CA ALA A 247 2.41 18.36 11.54
C ALA A 247 3.41 17.78 12.58
N PRO A 248 4.33 18.61 13.12
CA PRO A 248 5.18 18.19 14.23
C PRO A 248 4.35 17.68 15.42
N GLY A 249 4.80 16.60 16.07
CA GLY A 249 4.10 15.98 17.19
C GLY A 249 2.87 15.14 16.82
N HIS A 250 2.74 14.75 15.54
CA HIS A 250 1.72 13.79 15.10
C HIS A 250 1.91 12.41 15.74
N ILE A 251 0.84 11.60 15.68
CA ILE A 251 0.88 10.20 16.11
C ILE A 251 1.77 9.42 15.14
N GLU A 252 2.85 8.80 15.62
CA GLU A 252 3.83 8.07 14.78
C GLU A 252 3.18 7.00 13.88
N GLU A 253 2.07 6.40 14.32
CA GLU A 253 1.34 5.40 13.54
C GLU A 253 0.89 5.95 12.17
N LEU A 254 0.56 7.25 12.08
CA LEU A 254 0.10 7.91 10.85
C LEU A 254 1.19 8.01 9.79
N ALA A 255 2.47 7.95 10.16
CA ALA A 255 3.58 7.95 9.22
C ALA A 255 3.75 6.61 8.50
N LYS A 256 2.99 5.57 8.86
CA LYS A 256 3.07 4.26 8.22
C LYS A 256 2.36 4.26 6.86
N PRO A 257 2.86 3.51 5.86
CA PRO A 257 2.24 3.41 4.53
C PRO A 257 0.79 2.91 4.53
N THR A 258 0.32 2.29 5.63
CA THR A 258 -1.09 1.91 5.81
C THR A 258 -2.05 3.10 5.78
N TYR A 259 -1.58 4.31 6.14
CA TYR A 259 -2.41 5.50 6.23
C TYR A 259 -2.38 6.39 4.97
N SER A 260 -1.60 6.01 3.95
CA SER A 260 -1.39 6.82 2.74
C SER A 260 -2.68 7.22 2.05
N THR A 261 -3.63 6.27 1.85
CA THR A 261 -4.92 6.59 1.22
C THR A 261 -5.72 7.60 2.05
N CYS A 262 -5.80 7.41 3.37
CA CYS A 262 -6.59 8.28 4.24
C CYS A 262 -6.03 9.70 4.27
N ILE A 263 -4.71 9.83 4.42
CA ILE A 263 -4.01 11.12 4.38
C ILE A 263 -4.18 11.76 3.00
N GLY A 264 -4.04 10.97 1.93
CA GLY A 264 -4.23 11.41 0.55
C GLY A 264 -5.63 11.96 0.26
N LEU A 265 -6.67 11.31 0.79
CA LEU A 265 -8.05 11.80 0.69
C LEU A 265 -8.24 13.15 1.39
N ILE A 266 -7.61 13.34 2.56
CA ILE A 266 -7.63 14.62 3.29
C ILE A 266 -6.93 15.71 2.46
N LEU A 267 -5.73 15.43 1.93
CA LEU A 267 -4.97 16.36 1.10
C LEU A 267 -5.74 16.76 -0.16
N LYS A 268 -6.40 15.78 -0.82
CA LYS A 268 -7.25 16.05 -1.97
C LYS A 268 -8.43 16.96 -1.60
N GLY A 269 -9.11 16.66 -0.49
CA GLY A 269 -10.20 17.49 0.03
C GLY A 269 -9.75 18.92 0.37
N TYR A 270 -8.58 19.07 0.99
CA TYR A 270 -7.97 20.37 1.30
C TYR A 270 -7.65 21.15 0.02
N SER A 271 -7.03 20.50 -0.96
CA SER A 271 -6.73 21.11 -2.25
C SER A 271 -8.00 21.57 -2.98
N ASP A 272 -9.08 20.78 -2.95
CA ASP A 272 -10.37 21.16 -3.55
C ASP A 272 -11.03 22.37 -2.86
N TYR A 273 -10.85 22.48 -1.54
CA TYR A 273 -11.30 23.62 -0.76
C TYR A 273 -10.52 24.89 -1.11
N GLU A 274 -9.18 24.85 -1.06
CA GLU A 274 -8.30 26.01 -1.32
C GLU A 274 -8.49 26.58 -2.73
N HIS A 275 -8.67 25.70 -3.73
CA HIS A 275 -8.84 26.11 -5.12
C HIS A 275 -10.31 26.38 -5.50
N ASN A 276 -11.23 26.39 -4.53
CA ASN A 276 -12.67 26.56 -4.74
C ASN A 276 -13.26 25.60 -5.80
N ARG A 277 -12.67 24.41 -5.96
CA ARG A 277 -13.16 23.40 -6.92
C ARG A 277 -14.45 22.75 -6.44
N LYS A 278 -14.69 22.73 -5.12
CA LYS A 278 -15.92 22.21 -4.52
C LYS A 278 -16.46 23.15 -3.45
N GLN A 279 -17.76 23.43 -3.51
CA GLN A 279 -18.47 24.14 -2.45
C GLN A 279 -18.88 23.16 -1.34
N PHE A 280 -18.50 23.45 -0.11
CA PHE A 280 -18.90 22.68 1.07
C PHE A 280 -20.10 23.37 1.74
N GLU A 281 -21.20 22.64 1.93
CA GLU A 281 -22.45 23.19 2.52
C GLU A 281 -22.27 23.62 3.99
N THR A 282 -21.37 22.94 4.70
CA THR A 282 -21.09 23.16 6.13
C THR A 282 -19.60 23.29 6.33
N ARG A 283 -19.17 24.34 7.06
CA ARG A 283 -17.75 24.58 7.38
C ARG A 283 -17.23 23.71 8.52
N HIS A 284 -18.11 23.16 9.35
CA HIS A 284 -17.73 22.30 10.47
C HIS A 284 -18.91 21.40 10.86
N VAL A 285 -18.63 20.10 11.00
CA VAL A 285 -19.52 19.15 11.67
C VAL A 285 -18.68 18.50 12.76
N LYS A 286 -19.04 18.72 14.03
CA LYS A 286 -18.39 18.02 15.14
C LYS A 286 -18.85 16.57 15.11
N VAL A 287 -17.95 15.65 14.74
CA VAL A 287 -18.22 14.22 14.76
C VAL A 287 -17.68 13.66 16.07
N GLU A 288 -18.57 13.17 16.93
CA GLU A 288 -18.14 12.44 18.12
C GLU A 288 -17.88 10.99 17.74
N VAL A 289 -16.63 10.54 17.89
CA VAL A 289 -16.26 9.14 17.64
C VAL A 289 -17.01 8.26 18.65
N PRO A 290 -17.86 7.30 18.20
CA PRO A 290 -18.54 6.37 19.10
C PRO A 290 -17.56 5.71 20.06
N GLU A 291 -17.94 5.55 21.34
CA GLU A 291 -17.05 4.99 22.36
C GLU A 291 -16.51 3.60 21.98
N MET A 292 -17.32 2.80 21.27
CA MET A 292 -16.94 1.48 20.75
C MET A 292 -15.77 1.51 19.75
N LEU A 293 -15.52 2.65 19.10
CA LEU A 293 -14.45 2.81 18.11
C LEU A 293 -13.20 3.49 18.70
N LYS A 294 -13.28 4.02 19.92
CA LYS A 294 -12.10 4.46 20.66
C LYS A 294 -11.35 3.19 21.07
N LYS A 295 -10.24 2.89 20.40
CA LYS A 295 -9.37 1.73 20.66
C LYS A 295 -9.25 1.52 22.19
N GLN A 296 -9.74 0.38 22.70
CA GLN A 296 -9.09 -0.24 23.86
C GLN A 296 -7.75 -0.77 23.35
N GLU A 297 -6.64 -0.41 24.00
CA GLU A 297 -5.34 -1.02 23.73
C GLU A 297 -5.44 -2.53 23.98
N VAL A 298 -5.75 -3.30 22.94
CA VAL A 298 -5.59 -4.75 22.97
C VAL A 298 -4.10 -5.00 22.77
N VAL A 299 -3.36 -4.98 23.86
CA VAL A 299 -2.01 -5.55 23.92
C VAL A 299 -2.19 -7.07 23.75
N ALA A 300 -2.24 -7.52 22.50
CA ALA A 300 -2.17 -8.95 22.19
C ALA A 300 -0.71 -9.40 22.26
N ASP A 301 -0.12 -9.32 23.46
CA ASP A 301 1.12 -10.01 23.78
C ASP A 301 0.78 -11.49 24.00
N LEU A 302 0.81 -12.27 22.93
CA LEU A 302 1.13 -13.68 23.06
C LEU A 302 2.66 -13.77 23.18
N PRO A 303 3.23 -14.36 24.24
CA PRO A 303 4.66 -14.58 24.32
C PRO A 303 5.04 -15.56 23.21
N LEU A 304 5.71 -15.05 22.17
CA LEU A 304 6.37 -15.84 21.14
C LEU A 304 7.86 -15.81 21.48
N GLU A 305 8.36 -16.90 22.07
CA GLU A 305 9.78 -17.06 22.36
C GLU A 305 10.50 -17.50 21.08
N ILE A 306 11.50 -16.72 20.66
CA ILE A 306 12.45 -17.11 19.63
C ILE A 306 13.63 -17.75 20.37
N GLU A 307 13.72 -19.07 20.38
CA GLU A 307 14.90 -19.74 20.91
C GLU A 307 16.04 -19.69 19.89
N SER A 308 17.15 -19.04 20.26
CA SER A 308 18.48 -19.31 19.73
C SER A 308 19.26 -20.12 20.78
N GLU A 309 20.08 -21.07 20.33
CA GLU A 309 20.76 -22.14 21.10
C GLU A 309 21.08 -21.89 22.60
N PRO A 310 21.06 -22.93 23.47
CA PRO A 310 21.13 -22.73 24.91
C PRO A 310 22.58 -22.57 25.41
N GLU A 311 22.93 -21.38 25.89
CA GLU A 311 24.05 -21.21 26.82
C GLU A 311 23.66 -21.65 28.25
N ARG A 312 24.57 -22.38 28.90
CA ARG A 312 24.36 -23.03 30.20
C ARG A 312 24.38 -22.05 31.39
N ARG A 313 23.33 -22.14 32.23
CA ARG A 313 23.20 -21.73 33.67
C ARG A 313 23.18 -20.20 33.92
N SER A 314 22.42 -19.60 34.85
CA SER A 314 21.80 -20.03 36.11
C SER A 314 20.60 -19.12 36.49
N ARG A 315 19.72 -19.59 37.39
CA ARG A 315 18.53 -18.87 37.90
C ARG A 315 18.87 -17.58 38.67
N LYS A 316 18.51 -16.40 38.14
CA LYS A 316 18.24 -15.18 38.94
C LYS A 316 17.17 -14.28 38.31
N GLY A 317 16.15 -13.92 39.12
CA GLY A 317 15.41 -12.65 39.15
C GLY A 317 14.64 -12.15 37.91
N LEU A 318 13.30 -12.25 37.95
CA LEU A 318 12.35 -11.78 36.91
C LEU A 318 12.40 -10.27 36.55
N LYS A 319 13.14 -9.42 37.27
CA LYS A 319 13.25 -7.98 36.95
C LYS A 319 14.40 -7.64 35.98
N ASP A 320 15.44 -8.47 35.91
CA ASP A 320 16.55 -8.29 34.96
C ASP A 320 16.21 -8.74 33.53
N PHE A 321 15.09 -9.47 33.36
CA PHE A 321 14.68 -10.07 32.10
C PHE A 321 14.17 -9.02 31.08
N TRP A 322 13.43 -8.00 31.53
CA TRP A 322 12.87 -6.96 30.67
C TRP A 322 13.93 -6.00 30.11
N GLY A 323 14.98 -5.72 30.89
CA GLY A 323 16.11 -4.91 30.44
C GLY A 323 16.95 -5.65 29.39
N LYS A 324 17.18 -6.95 29.58
CA LYS A 324 17.95 -7.77 28.63
C LYS A 324 17.21 -8.03 27.32
N PHE A 325 15.90 -8.25 27.33
CA PHE A 325 15.12 -8.53 26.12
C PHE A 325 15.16 -7.38 25.10
N LYS A 326 15.08 -6.12 25.55
CA LYS A 326 15.23 -4.96 24.66
C LYS A 326 16.64 -4.85 24.08
N VAL A 327 17.66 -5.21 24.84
CA VAL A 327 19.07 -5.15 24.41
C VAL A 327 19.37 -6.28 23.41
N THR A 328 18.93 -7.51 23.66
CA THR A 328 19.15 -8.64 22.74
C THR A 328 18.39 -8.47 21.42
N LEU A 329 17.19 -7.87 21.45
CA LEU A 329 16.41 -7.53 20.24
C LEU A 329 16.97 -6.30 19.51
N ILE A 330 17.86 -5.52 20.13
CA ILE A 330 18.65 -4.49 19.45
C ILE A 330 19.93 -5.10 18.89
N ASP A 331 20.59 -6.00 19.62
CA ASP A 331 21.85 -6.62 19.20
C ASP A 331 21.67 -7.69 18.11
N LEU A 332 20.48 -8.31 18.00
CA LEU A 332 20.14 -9.19 16.86
C LEU A 332 19.89 -8.40 15.55
N PHE A 333 19.83 -7.07 15.64
CA PHE A 333 19.44 -6.13 14.57
C PHE A 333 20.38 -4.91 14.44
N LYS A 334 21.53 -4.89 15.12
CA LYS A 334 22.61 -3.95 14.82
C LYS A 334 23.43 -4.52 13.67
N GLU A 335 23.44 -3.80 12.55
CA GLU A 335 24.44 -3.98 11.50
C GLU A 335 25.83 -3.73 12.12
N GLU A 336 26.77 -4.64 11.87
CA GLU A 336 28.19 -4.33 12.09
C GLU A 336 28.52 -3.17 11.14
N GLU A 337 28.85 -2.00 11.68
CA GLU A 337 29.46 -0.92 10.91
C GLU A 337 30.73 -1.48 10.27
N ASP A 338 30.78 -1.47 8.93
CA ASP A 338 31.97 -1.78 8.15
C ASP A 338 33.14 -0.91 8.64
N HIS A 339 34.05 -1.50 9.40
CA HIS A 339 35.39 -0.96 9.59
C HIS A 339 36.19 -1.17 8.30
N THR A 340 36.14 -0.18 7.41
CA THR A 340 37.12 -0.04 6.33
C THR A 340 38.49 0.28 6.92
N LEU A 341 39.50 -0.53 6.58
CA LEU A 341 40.89 -0.09 6.43
C LEU A 341 41.11 0.41 5.01
#